data_AF-A0A8E7EKV4-F1
#
_entry.id   AF-A0A8E7EKV4-F1
#
_cell.length_a   1.000
_cell.length_b   1.000
_cell.length_c   1.000
_cell.angle_alpha   90.00
_cell.angle_beta   90.00
_cell.angle_gamma   90.00
#
_symmetry.space_group_name_H-M   'P 1'
#
loop_
_entity.id
_entity.type
_entity.pdbx_description
1 polymer ?
#
loop_
_entity_poly.entity_id
_entity_poly.type
_entity_poly.pdbx_seq_one_letter_code
_entity_poly.pdbx_strand_id
1 'polypeptide(L)'
;MIFPPHCKCIGYAGNKPVGDRVYFLSEYLIHEVPDGFEILAVKPADGDGLMRDIESVTQIAGPDDVYMYPEPVVLHNRGDLIKKALQTNKRCTIFTGIEEHMIFICDPDPASLLTVHVYDVTPPRPHLAGTVQTLDEAGIFGELEITFQYHVRDIRETQADVYPCKAGGFSRTIDSDRLTGDEHVAGCMTARQVLKDCYGHDFPLIDICPANAVTEEPFIARCCRAERSGVQTLNGKKGVVVHWGASPKQIADALYACIHEWRNG
;
A
#
# COMPACT_ATOMS: atom_id res chain seq x y z
N MET A 1 4.66 -8.57 -17.07
CA MET A 1 4.23 -9.35 -15.90
C MET A 1 3.02 -10.22 -16.23
N ILE A 2 3.10 -11.53 -15.94
CA ILE A 2 1.95 -12.44 -15.91
C ILE A 2 1.69 -12.74 -14.44
N PHE A 3 0.52 -12.34 -13.95
CA PHE A 3 0.12 -12.57 -12.57
C PHE A 3 -1.37 -12.93 -12.55
N PRO A 4 -1.72 -14.23 -12.51
CA PRO A 4 -3.11 -14.68 -12.58
C PRO A 4 -3.99 -13.99 -11.53
N PRO A 5 -5.26 -13.68 -11.87
CA PRO A 5 -6.15 -12.96 -10.97
C PRO A 5 -6.53 -13.78 -9.73
N HIS A 6 -6.55 -15.11 -9.84
CA HIS A 6 -6.89 -16.03 -8.77
C HIS A 6 -6.21 -17.38 -8.97
N CYS A 7 -5.87 -18.08 -7.87
CA CYS A 7 -5.39 -19.47 -7.92
C CYS A 7 -6.37 -20.47 -8.58
N LYS A 8 -7.66 -20.16 -8.72
CA LYS A 8 -8.65 -21.01 -9.40
C LYS A 8 -8.42 -21.12 -10.91
N CYS A 9 -7.71 -20.15 -11.47
CA CYS A 9 -7.30 -20.14 -12.86
C CYS A 9 -6.07 -21.03 -13.11
N ILE A 10 -5.52 -21.66 -12.08
CA ILE A 10 -4.26 -22.39 -12.12
C ILE A 10 -4.51 -23.85 -11.77
N GLY A 11 -4.24 -24.74 -12.72
CA GLY A 11 -4.12 -26.17 -12.42
C GLY A 11 -2.75 -26.50 -11.82
N TYR A 12 -2.69 -27.54 -11.00
CA TYR A 12 -1.44 -28.19 -10.62
C TYR A 12 -1.40 -29.60 -11.21
N ALA A 13 -0.42 -29.86 -12.07
CA ALA A 13 -0.15 -31.18 -12.63
C ALA A 13 1.12 -31.75 -12.00
N GLY A 14 0.96 -32.50 -10.92
CA GLY A 14 2.00 -33.36 -10.34
C GLY A 14 1.68 -34.83 -10.62
N ASN A 15 1.42 -35.61 -9.55
CA ASN A 15 1.04 -37.02 -9.67
C ASN A 15 -0.50 -37.20 -9.70
N LYS A 16 -0.98 -37.85 -10.77
CA LYS A 16 -2.37 -37.96 -11.23
C LYS A 16 -3.39 -38.45 -10.18
N PRO A 17 -4.66 -38.03 -10.37
CA PRO A 17 -5.59 -39.00 -10.98
C PRO A 17 -6.10 -38.63 -12.39
N VAL A 18 -5.82 -37.43 -12.93
CA VAL A 18 -6.43 -36.98 -14.19
C VAL A 18 -5.36 -36.64 -15.24
N GLY A 19 -5.50 -37.25 -16.43
CA GLY A 19 -4.55 -37.26 -17.56
C GLY A 19 -4.24 -35.90 -18.20
N ASP A 20 -4.64 -35.73 -19.46
CA ASP A 20 -4.35 -34.55 -20.28
C ASP A 20 -5.54 -33.55 -20.25
N ARG A 21 -6.17 -33.42 -19.07
CA ARG A 21 -7.37 -32.60 -18.86
C ARG A 21 -7.14 -31.56 -17.77
N VAL A 22 -7.78 -30.40 -17.92
CA VAL A 22 -7.68 -29.28 -16.98
C VAL A 22 -9.05 -28.89 -16.45
N TYR A 23 -9.09 -28.18 -15.32
CA TYR A 23 -10.34 -27.62 -14.79
C TYR A 23 -10.88 -26.56 -15.75
N PHE A 24 -12.20 -26.39 -15.83
CA PHE A 24 -12.82 -25.52 -16.83
C PHE A 24 -12.45 -24.03 -16.69
N LEU A 25 -11.96 -23.59 -15.52
CA LEU A 25 -11.44 -22.24 -15.30
C LEU A 25 -9.92 -22.14 -15.48
N SER A 26 -9.21 -23.25 -15.73
CA SER A 26 -7.76 -23.23 -15.87
C SER A 26 -7.34 -22.44 -17.10
N GLU A 27 -6.59 -21.37 -16.88
CA GLU A 27 -5.89 -20.60 -17.92
C GLU A 27 -4.38 -20.92 -17.89
N TYR A 28 -3.91 -21.44 -16.75
CA TYR A 28 -2.51 -21.78 -16.52
C TYR A 28 -2.38 -23.14 -15.86
N LEU A 29 -1.21 -23.77 -16.02
CA LEU A 29 -0.84 -25.02 -15.39
C LEU A 29 0.57 -24.89 -14.81
N ILE A 30 0.71 -25.19 -13.52
CA ILE A 30 2.01 -25.49 -12.91
C ILE A 30 2.22 -26.99 -13.08
N HIS A 31 3.22 -27.37 -13.86
CA HIS A 31 3.52 -28.76 -14.17
C HIS A 31 4.85 -29.16 -13.53
N GLU A 32 4.81 -30.20 -12.70
CA GLU A 32 5.98 -30.77 -12.06
C GLU A 32 6.69 -31.70 -13.05
N VAL A 33 7.97 -31.44 -13.29
CA VAL A 33 8.84 -32.20 -14.20
C VAL A 33 10.08 -32.67 -13.43
N PRO A 34 10.85 -33.66 -13.92
CA PRO A 34 12.00 -34.20 -13.17
C PRO A 34 13.01 -33.14 -12.70
N ASP A 35 13.19 -32.07 -13.48
CA ASP A 35 14.15 -31.01 -13.21
C ASP A 35 13.55 -29.80 -12.45
N GLY A 36 12.29 -29.88 -12.01
CA GLY A 36 11.61 -28.83 -11.23
C GLY A 36 10.19 -28.57 -11.70
N PHE A 37 9.88 -27.31 -12.03
CA PHE A 37 8.55 -26.89 -12.45
C PHE A 37 8.59 -26.13 -13.75
N GLU A 38 7.61 -26.34 -14.61
CA GLU A 38 7.32 -25.47 -15.74
C GLU A 38 5.95 -24.80 -15.59
N ILE A 39 5.81 -23.64 -16.23
CA ILE A 39 4.56 -22.88 -16.25
C ILE A 39 4.04 -22.88 -17.68
N LEU A 40 2.80 -23.32 -17.85
CA LEU A 40 2.14 -23.41 -19.14
C LEU A 40 0.90 -22.52 -19.14
N ALA A 41 0.64 -21.83 -20.25
CA ALA A 41 -0.68 -21.34 -20.59
C ALA A 41 -1.48 -22.49 -21.22
N VAL A 42 -2.73 -22.65 -20.80
CA VAL A 42 -3.64 -23.69 -21.30
C VAL A 42 -4.98 -23.08 -21.67
N LYS A 43 -5.59 -23.58 -22.75
CA LYS A 43 -6.97 -23.26 -23.09
C LYS A 43 -7.82 -24.52 -22.96
N PRO A 44 -8.77 -24.59 -22.01
CA PRO A 44 -9.72 -25.68 -21.94
C PRO A 44 -10.62 -25.65 -23.19
N ALA A 45 -10.87 -26.81 -23.81
CA ALA A 45 -11.81 -26.93 -24.91
C ALA A 45 -13.24 -26.55 -24.47
N ASP A 46 -14.09 -26.19 -25.43
CA ASP A 46 -15.51 -25.99 -25.16
C ASP A 46 -16.19 -27.32 -24.79
N GLY A 47 -17.14 -27.27 -23.86
CA GLY A 47 -17.91 -28.45 -23.47
C GLY A 47 -18.48 -28.38 -22.06
N ASP A 48 -19.18 -29.46 -21.70
CA ASP A 48 -19.83 -29.62 -20.40
C ASP A 48 -18.91 -30.33 -19.39
N GLY A 49 -19.12 -30.04 -18.10
CA GLY A 49 -18.39 -30.67 -17.00
C GLY A 49 -17.21 -29.84 -16.47
N LEU A 50 -16.71 -30.27 -15.31
CA LEU A 50 -15.68 -29.53 -14.56
C LEU A 50 -14.27 -29.73 -15.11
N MET A 51 -13.98 -30.91 -15.66
CA MET A 51 -12.71 -31.23 -16.31
C MET A 51 -12.92 -31.16 -17.82
N ARG A 52 -11.97 -30.60 -18.57
CA ARG A 52 -12.06 -30.44 -20.02
C ARG A 52 -10.77 -30.88 -20.68
N ASP A 53 -10.87 -31.34 -21.91
CA ASP A 53 -9.70 -31.57 -22.75
C ASP A 53 -9.00 -30.24 -23.03
N ILE A 54 -7.70 -30.28 -23.30
CA ILE A 54 -6.92 -29.08 -23.58
C ILE A 54 -6.96 -28.81 -25.09
N GLU A 55 -7.48 -27.65 -25.48
CA GLU A 55 -7.50 -27.19 -26.88
C GLU A 55 -6.12 -26.71 -27.33
N SER A 56 -5.41 -26.00 -26.47
CA SER A 56 -4.05 -25.52 -26.74
C SER A 56 -3.20 -25.41 -25.48
N VAL A 57 -1.89 -25.59 -25.65
CA VAL A 57 -0.85 -25.44 -24.62
C VAL A 57 0.25 -24.56 -25.17
N THR A 58 0.77 -23.64 -24.36
CA THR A 58 1.96 -22.85 -24.69
C THR A 58 2.85 -22.75 -23.47
N GLN A 59 4.14 -23.10 -23.61
CA GLN A 59 5.09 -22.98 -22.52
C GLN A 59 5.41 -21.50 -22.26
N ILE A 60 5.22 -21.07 -21.01
CA ILE A 60 5.59 -19.73 -20.55
C ILE A 60 7.03 -19.75 -20.06
N ALA A 61 7.39 -20.70 -19.20
CA ALA A 61 8.70 -20.81 -18.57
C ALA A 61 9.03 -22.27 -18.28
N GLY A 62 10.30 -22.66 -18.49
CA GLY A 62 10.81 -23.98 -18.13
C GLY A 62 11.46 -24.01 -16.73
N PRO A 63 11.98 -25.16 -16.29
CA PRO A 63 12.56 -25.34 -14.95
C PRO A 63 13.67 -24.35 -14.60
N ASP A 64 14.53 -24.01 -15.57
CA ASP A 64 15.63 -23.06 -15.36
C ASP A 64 15.13 -21.63 -15.07
N ASP A 65 13.93 -21.29 -15.53
CA ASP A 65 13.31 -19.96 -15.39
C ASP A 65 12.49 -19.81 -14.11
N VAL A 66 12.16 -20.92 -13.44
CA VAL A 66 11.19 -20.97 -12.35
C VAL A 66 11.86 -21.10 -10.99
N TYR A 67 11.33 -20.38 -10.01
CA TYR A 67 11.68 -20.49 -8.60
C TYR A 67 10.46 -20.88 -7.79
N MET A 68 10.59 -21.88 -6.93
CA MET A 68 9.56 -22.21 -5.93
C MET A 68 9.87 -21.44 -4.65
N TYR A 69 9.00 -20.51 -4.27
CA TYR A 69 9.16 -19.78 -3.02
C TYR A 69 8.92 -20.72 -1.83
N PRO A 70 9.86 -20.80 -0.87
CA PRO A 70 9.89 -21.90 0.11
C PRO A 70 8.84 -21.78 1.22
N GLU A 71 8.46 -20.56 1.60
CA GLU A 71 7.56 -20.33 2.74
C GLU A 71 6.12 -20.09 2.27
N PRO A 72 5.10 -20.57 3.00
CA PRO A 72 3.72 -20.24 2.71
C PRO A 72 3.45 -18.72 2.76
N VAL A 73 2.58 -18.24 1.88
CA VAL A 73 2.25 -16.81 1.77
C VAL A 73 0.74 -16.55 1.80
N VAL A 74 0.37 -15.28 2.00
CA VAL A 74 -1.02 -14.82 1.83
C VAL A 74 -1.25 -14.49 0.37
N LEU A 75 -1.93 -15.36 -0.38
CA LEU A 75 -2.08 -15.20 -1.84
C LEU A 75 -2.82 -13.93 -2.27
N HIS A 76 -3.67 -13.38 -1.39
CA HIS A 76 -4.40 -12.13 -1.64
C HIS A 76 -3.52 -10.89 -1.48
N ASN A 77 -2.34 -11.01 -0.86
CA ASN A 77 -1.41 -9.90 -0.73
C ASN A 77 -0.53 -9.75 -1.99
N ARG A 78 -1.17 -9.37 -3.09
CA ARG A 78 -0.56 -9.26 -4.43
C ARG A 78 0.67 -8.36 -4.43
N GLY A 79 0.62 -7.24 -3.73
CA GLY A 79 1.76 -6.32 -3.59
C GLY A 79 2.99 -6.99 -2.95
N ASP A 80 2.79 -7.75 -1.87
CA ASP A 80 3.87 -8.52 -1.24
C ASP A 80 4.41 -9.62 -2.16
N LEU A 81 3.55 -10.33 -2.90
CA LEU A 81 4.00 -11.33 -3.86
C LEU A 81 4.89 -10.74 -4.96
N ILE A 82 4.52 -9.56 -5.50
CA ILE A 82 5.36 -8.85 -6.49
C ILE A 82 6.73 -8.52 -5.88
N LYS A 83 6.76 -7.95 -4.65
CA LYS A 83 8.00 -7.62 -3.95
C LYS A 83 8.89 -8.85 -3.74
N LYS A 84 8.32 -9.99 -3.34
CA LYS A 84 9.05 -11.25 -3.17
C LYS A 84 9.58 -11.78 -4.50
N ALA A 85 8.77 -11.78 -5.56
CA ALA A 85 9.17 -12.25 -6.88
C ALA A 85 10.33 -11.43 -7.45
N LEU A 86 10.34 -10.11 -7.23
CA LEU A 86 11.47 -9.24 -7.63
C LEU A 86 12.80 -9.60 -6.96
N GLN A 87 12.79 -10.29 -5.82
CA GLN A 87 13.99 -10.66 -5.07
C GLN A 87 14.60 -12.00 -5.50
N THR A 88 13.88 -12.83 -6.27
CA THR A 88 14.32 -14.20 -6.61
C THR A 88 15.32 -14.23 -7.77
N ASN A 89 15.45 -13.14 -8.53
CA ASN A 89 16.23 -13.06 -9.78
C ASN A 89 15.88 -14.15 -10.80
N LYS A 90 14.68 -14.72 -10.70
CA LYS A 90 14.15 -15.73 -11.62
C LYS A 90 13.00 -15.13 -12.40
N ARG A 91 12.83 -15.63 -13.62
CA ARG A 91 11.80 -15.11 -14.53
C ARG A 91 10.42 -15.34 -13.92
N CYS A 92 10.17 -16.50 -13.34
CA CYS A 92 8.92 -16.83 -12.69
C CYS A 92 9.14 -17.30 -11.26
N THR A 93 8.25 -16.88 -10.36
CA THR A 93 8.20 -17.34 -8.97
C THR A 93 6.84 -17.97 -8.69
N ILE A 94 6.82 -19.22 -8.25
CA ILE A 94 5.63 -19.93 -7.74
C ILE A 94 5.56 -19.70 -6.23
N PHE A 95 4.35 -19.45 -5.75
CA PHE A 95 4.02 -19.26 -4.35
C PHE A 95 2.95 -20.27 -3.92
N THR A 96 3.14 -20.86 -2.75
CA THR A 96 2.13 -21.69 -2.09
C THR A 96 1.43 -20.89 -1.00
N GLY A 97 0.11 -20.87 -1.03
CA GLY A 97 -0.72 -20.26 -0.01
C GLY A 97 -0.75 -21.08 1.27
N ILE A 98 -1.15 -20.47 2.38
CA ILE A 98 -1.37 -21.17 3.67
C ILE A 98 -2.37 -22.34 3.53
N GLU A 99 -3.31 -22.23 2.59
CA GLU A 99 -4.28 -23.28 2.26
C GLU A 99 -3.82 -24.20 1.11
N GLU A 100 -2.52 -24.25 0.81
CA GLU A 100 -1.88 -25.08 -0.22
C GLU A 100 -2.26 -24.76 -1.69
N HIS A 101 -3.13 -23.79 -1.92
CA HIS A 101 -3.37 -23.26 -3.26
C HIS A 101 -2.11 -22.60 -3.80
N MET A 102 -1.84 -22.74 -5.10
CA MET A 102 -0.66 -22.13 -5.72
C MET A 102 -1.02 -20.92 -6.59
N ILE A 103 -0.10 -19.98 -6.67
CA ILE A 103 -0.10 -18.88 -7.64
C ILE A 103 1.31 -18.66 -8.15
N PHE A 104 1.48 -17.94 -9.26
CA PHE A 104 2.80 -17.56 -9.73
C PHE A 104 2.82 -16.11 -10.24
N ILE A 105 4.02 -15.56 -10.31
CA ILE A 105 4.30 -14.30 -11.01
C ILE A 105 5.44 -14.55 -11.98
N CYS A 106 5.24 -14.23 -13.25
CA CYS A 106 6.31 -14.18 -14.26
C CYS A 106 6.60 -12.75 -14.68
N ASP A 107 7.87 -12.47 -14.95
CA ASP A 107 8.39 -11.17 -15.36
C ASP A 107 7.87 -10.05 -14.42
N PRO A 108 8.15 -10.14 -13.09
CA PRO A 108 7.65 -9.18 -12.11
C PRO A 108 8.18 -7.78 -12.44
N ASP A 109 7.29 -6.79 -12.41
CA ASP A 109 7.62 -5.42 -12.78
C ASP A 109 7.46 -4.49 -11.57
N PRO A 110 8.52 -3.84 -11.07
CA PRO A 110 8.40 -2.89 -9.97
C PRO A 110 7.48 -1.71 -10.31
N ALA A 111 7.35 -1.34 -11.59
CA ALA A 111 6.47 -0.26 -12.04
C ALA A 111 4.98 -0.62 -11.95
N SER A 112 4.65 -1.89 -11.74
CA SER A 112 3.25 -2.32 -11.49
C SER A 112 2.74 -1.87 -10.11
N LEU A 113 3.64 -1.58 -9.16
CA LEU A 113 3.26 -1.09 -7.83
C LEU A 113 3.06 0.42 -7.86
N LEU A 114 1.83 0.86 -7.60
CA LEU A 114 1.53 2.28 -7.45
C LEU A 114 2.14 2.81 -6.14
N THR A 115 3.00 3.81 -6.24
CA THR A 115 3.60 4.45 -5.04
C THR A 115 2.62 5.44 -4.44
N VAL A 116 2.30 5.27 -3.15
CA VAL A 116 1.47 6.17 -2.36
C VAL A 116 2.36 6.93 -1.38
N HIS A 117 2.27 8.26 -1.42
CA HIS A 117 3.10 9.15 -0.61
C HIS A 117 2.42 9.48 0.72
N VAL A 118 3.05 9.10 1.84
CA VAL A 118 2.50 9.28 3.19
C VAL A 118 3.14 10.50 3.84
N TYR A 119 2.37 11.57 4.05
CA TYR A 119 2.84 12.81 4.68
C TYR A 119 2.40 12.88 6.14
N ASP A 120 3.37 12.95 7.06
CA ASP A 120 3.11 13.05 8.50
C ASP A 120 4.17 13.92 9.20
N VAL A 121 4.00 14.14 10.50
CA VAL A 121 4.94 14.89 11.34
C VAL A 121 5.26 14.18 12.64
N THR A 122 6.42 14.52 13.20
CA THR A 122 6.92 14.07 14.51
C THR A 122 7.64 15.22 15.20
N PRO A 123 7.80 15.26 16.53
CA PRO A 123 7.12 14.49 17.60
C PRO A 123 5.63 14.89 17.81
N PRO A 124 4.81 14.13 18.59
CA PRO A 124 5.18 13.00 19.46
C PRO A 124 5.54 11.70 18.73
N ARG A 125 4.66 11.21 17.87
CA ARG A 125 4.88 10.04 17.00
C ARG A 125 4.15 10.30 15.68
N PRO A 126 4.73 9.92 14.53
CA PRO A 126 4.03 10.01 13.26
C PRO A 126 2.95 8.91 13.20
N HIS A 127 1.78 9.22 13.73
CA HIS A 127 0.69 8.26 13.92
C HIS A 127 0.15 7.72 12.60
N LEU A 128 0.01 8.54 11.56
CA LEU A 128 -0.45 8.07 10.25
C LEU A 128 0.60 7.15 9.64
N ALA A 129 1.87 7.57 9.58
CA ALA A 129 2.93 6.75 9.02
C ALA A 129 3.04 5.39 9.71
N GLY A 130 3.05 5.39 11.05
CA GLY A 130 3.09 4.16 11.84
C GLY A 130 1.85 3.28 11.65
N THR A 131 0.66 3.87 11.54
CA THR A 131 -0.57 3.09 11.33
C THR A 131 -0.61 2.47 9.93
N VAL A 132 -0.24 3.25 8.91
CA VAL A 132 -0.15 2.74 7.52
C VAL A 132 0.84 1.59 7.44
N GLN A 133 2.02 1.72 8.04
CA GLN A 133 3.01 0.65 8.08
C GLN A 133 2.44 -0.62 8.71
N THR A 134 1.82 -0.53 9.88
CA THR A 134 1.23 -1.69 10.56
C THR A 134 0.11 -2.35 9.75
N LEU A 135 -0.72 -1.56 9.07
CA LEU A 135 -1.79 -2.07 8.21
C LEU A 135 -1.22 -2.75 6.94
N ASP A 136 -0.17 -2.18 6.34
CA ASP A 136 0.54 -2.77 5.20
C ASP A 136 1.21 -4.11 5.56
N GLU A 137 1.90 -4.15 6.70
CA GLU A 137 2.51 -5.38 7.25
C GLU A 137 1.46 -6.46 7.54
N ALA A 138 0.26 -6.07 7.97
CA ALA A 138 -0.87 -6.97 8.16
C ALA A 138 -1.55 -7.41 6.84
N GLY A 139 -1.09 -6.90 5.69
CA GLY A 139 -1.63 -7.23 4.37
C GLY A 139 -2.96 -6.56 4.03
N ILE A 140 -3.39 -5.56 4.81
CA ILE A 140 -4.67 -4.87 4.63
C ILE A 140 -4.76 -4.19 3.26
N PHE A 141 -3.65 -3.77 2.67
CA PHE A 141 -3.59 -3.13 1.36
C PHE A 141 -3.12 -4.05 0.23
N GLY A 142 -3.00 -5.35 0.50
CA GLY A 142 -2.31 -6.27 -0.39
C GLY A 142 -2.95 -6.42 -1.77
N GLU A 143 -4.27 -6.25 -1.87
CA GLU A 143 -5.00 -6.25 -3.14
C GLU A 143 -4.91 -4.94 -3.91
N LEU A 144 -4.44 -3.86 -3.28
CA LEU A 144 -4.30 -2.58 -3.94
C LEU A 144 -3.07 -2.51 -4.83
N GLU A 145 -2.12 -3.46 -4.77
CA GLU A 145 -0.88 -3.44 -5.56
C GLU A 145 -0.16 -2.07 -5.42
N ILE A 146 -0.02 -1.61 -4.17
CA ILE A 146 0.63 -0.35 -3.83
C ILE A 146 1.93 -0.57 -3.06
N THR A 147 2.75 0.46 -3.02
CA THR A 147 3.86 0.60 -2.08
C THR A 147 3.83 1.98 -1.45
N PHE A 148 4.46 2.16 -0.30
CA PHE A 148 4.45 3.43 0.42
C PHE A 148 5.80 4.11 0.41
N GLN A 149 5.80 5.43 0.16
CA GLN A 149 6.94 6.30 0.40
C GLN A 149 6.59 7.30 1.52
N TYR A 150 7.38 7.29 2.58
CA TYR A 150 7.09 8.07 3.78
C TYR A 150 7.84 9.41 3.80
N HIS A 151 7.09 10.49 3.98
CA HIS A 151 7.55 11.87 4.11
C HIS A 151 7.19 12.37 5.51
N VAL A 152 8.01 12.01 6.50
CA VAL A 152 7.79 12.40 7.91
C VAL A 152 8.71 13.56 8.25
N ARG A 153 8.14 14.74 8.50
CA ARG A 153 8.90 15.92 8.93
C ARG A 153 9.06 15.97 10.44
N ASP A 154 10.27 16.23 10.89
CA ASP A 154 10.55 16.51 12.30
C ASP A 154 10.33 18.00 12.58
N ILE A 155 9.28 18.34 13.33
CA ILE A 155 8.95 19.73 13.61
C ILE A 155 10.00 20.40 14.50
N ARG A 156 10.85 19.65 15.23
CA ARG A 156 11.98 20.22 15.97
C ARG A 156 12.93 21.02 15.08
N GLU A 157 13.06 20.61 13.82
CA GLU A 157 13.92 21.26 12.83
C GLU A 157 13.47 22.69 12.48
N THR A 158 12.23 23.05 12.80
CA THR A 158 11.76 24.44 12.65
C THR A 158 12.45 25.42 13.59
N GLN A 159 13.08 24.94 14.67
CA GLN A 159 13.69 25.76 15.72
C GLN A 159 12.75 26.87 16.25
N ALA A 160 11.45 26.56 16.30
CA ALA A 160 10.44 27.47 16.80
C ALA A 160 10.60 27.74 18.31
N ASP A 161 10.19 28.93 18.73
CA ASP A 161 10.16 29.31 20.14
C ASP A 161 9.08 28.54 20.93
N VAL A 162 7.99 28.17 20.23
CA VAL A 162 6.80 27.50 20.80
C VAL A 162 6.29 26.43 19.85
N TYR A 163 5.89 25.28 20.42
CA TYR A 163 5.40 24.12 19.67
C TYR A 163 3.91 23.81 19.96
N PRO A 164 3.23 22.97 19.16
CA PRO A 164 1.78 22.78 19.29
C PRO A 164 1.31 22.21 20.64
N CYS A 165 2.00 21.21 21.18
CA CYS A 165 1.45 20.39 22.27
C CYS A 165 2.54 19.74 23.15
N LYS A 166 2.30 19.69 24.48
CA LYS A 166 3.22 19.03 25.45
C LYS A 166 3.43 17.55 25.19
N ALA A 167 2.48 16.87 24.57
CA ALA A 167 2.63 15.46 24.19
C ALA A 167 3.87 15.23 23.32
N GLY A 168 4.28 16.22 22.52
CA GLY A 168 5.52 16.18 21.72
C GLY A 168 6.82 16.25 22.54
N GLY A 169 6.75 16.40 23.87
CA GLY A 169 7.92 16.49 24.74
C GLY A 169 8.59 17.87 24.75
N PHE A 170 7.92 18.89 24.24
CA PHE A 170 8.45 20.25 24.19
C PHE A 170 8.33 20.96 25.53
N SER A 171 9.31 21.81 25.84
CA SER A 171 9.34 22.60 27.06
C SER A 171 8.37 23.78 27.04
N ARG A 172 8.00 24.27 25.85
CA ARG A 172 7.12 25.43 25.67
C ARG A 172 6.11 25.19 24.55
N THR A 173 4.83 25.26 24.87
CA THR A 173 3.75 24.86 23.94
C THR A 173 2.49 25.71 24.00
N ILE A 174 1.76 25.75 22.89
CA ILE A 174 0.49 26.48 22.76
C ILE A 174 -0.56 25.96 23.75
N ASP A 175 -0.64 24.63 23.93
CA ASP A 175 -1.68 23.99 24.75
C ASP A 175 -1.52 24.14 26.25
N SER A 176 -0.36 24.64 26.72
CA SER A 176 0.00 24.55 28.13
C SER A 176 0.71 25.77 28.71
N ASP A 177 1.26 26.65 27.89
CA ASP A 177 2.06 27.78 28.33
C ASP A 177 1.45 29.12 27.88
N ARG A 178 1.71 30.18 28.66
CA ARG A 178 1.33 31.54 28.28
C ARG A 178 2.39 32.15 27.37
N LEU A 179 1.93 32.82 26.33
CA LEU A 179 2.76 33.44 25.30
C LEU A 179 2.71 34.97 25.38
N THR A 180 3.74 35.64 24.86
CA THR A 180 3.90 37.10 24.89
C THR A 180 3.49 37.81 23.61
N GLY A 181 3.50 37.13 22.46
CA GLY A 181 3.01 37.65 21.18
C GLY A 181 4.06 37.70 20.06
N ASP A 182 5.35 37.65 20.42
CA ASP A 182 6.50 37.81 19.52
C ASP A 182 7.18 36.48 19.16
N GLU A 183 6.76 35.38 19.78
CA GLU A 183 7.32 34.06 19.56
C GLU A 183 7.03 33.50 18.16
N HIS A 184 8.02 32.86 17.55
CA HIS A 184 7.82 32.03 16.37
C HIS A 184 7.18 30.72 16.79
N VAL A 185 5.94 30.49 16.34
CA VAL A 185 5.17 29.32 16.70
C VAL A 185 5.20 28.29 15.55
N ALA A 186 5.63 27.06 15.85
CA ALA A 186 5.46 25.93 14.95
C ALA A 186 3.97 25.55 14.90
N GLY A 187 3.31 25.80 13.78
CA GLY A 187 1.86 25.63 13.69
C GLY A 187 1.29 25.95 12.32
N CYS A 188 0.09 25.43 12.05
CA CYS A 188 -0.65 25.70 10.83
C CYS A 188 -1.81 26.69 11.09
N MET A 189 -2.77 26.76 10.16
CA MET A 189 -3.98 27.57 10.30
C MET A 189 -4.78 27.31 11.59
N THR A 190 -4.71 26.11 12.16
CA THR A 190 -5.36 25.82 13.44
C THR A 190 -4.65 26.50 14.60
N ALA A 191 -3.31 26.48 14.63
CA ALA A 191 -2.55 27.22 15.63
C ALA A 191 -2.84 28.73 15.52
N ARG A 192 -2.90 29.28 14.29
CA ARG A 192 -3.31 30.68 14.07
C ARG A 192 -4.64 31.01 14.74
N GLN A 193 -5.65 30.17 14.50
CA GLN A 193 -6.99 30.40 15.04
C GLN A 193 -7.00 30.34 16.56
N VAL A 194 -6.38 29.30 17.15
CA VAL A 194 -6.28 29.17 18.61
C VAL A 194 -5.60 30.39 19.23
N LEU A 195 -4.46 30.80 18.68
CA LEU A 195 -3.71 31.95 19.20
C LEU A 195 -4.51 33.25 19.09
N LYS A 196 -5.17 33.47 17.95
CA LYS A 196 -6.01 34.64 17.73
C LYS A 196 -7.20 34.69 18.70
N ASP A 197 -7.85 33.55 18.94
CA ASP A 197 -8.99 33.46 19.85
C ASP A 197 -8.57 33.64 21.32
N CYS A 198 -7.38 33.16 21.69
CA CYS A 198 -6.86 33.28 23.06
C CYS A 198 -6.23 34.65 23.37
N TYR A 199 -5.56 35.28 22.41
CA TYR A 199 -4.73 36.47 22.65
C TYR A 199 -5.19 37.72 21.87
N GLY A 200 -6.15 37.58 20.95
CA GLY A 200 -6.71 38.70 20.17
C GLY A 200 -5.80 39.25 19.06
N HIS A 201 -4.65 38.63 18.81
CA HIS A 201 -3.70 39.03 17.76
C HIS A 201 -2.99 37.81 17.15
N ASP A 202 -2.33 38.03 16.01
CA ASP A 202 -1.59 36.99 15.29
C ASP A 202 -0.15 36.85 15.81
N PHE A 203 0.39 35.64 15.70
CA PHE A 203 1.78 35.31 16.00
C PHE A 203 2.53 34.95 14.69
N PRO A 204 3.86 35.16 14.64
CA PRO A 204 4.69 34.57 13.58
C PRO A 204 4.54 33.04 13.55
N LEU A 205 4.23 32.47 12.38
CA LEU A 205 3.98 31.03 12.22
C LEU A 205 4.97 30.38 11.26
N ILE A 206 5.45 29.20 11.65
CA ILE A 206 6.22 28.29 10.81
C ILE A 206 5.33 27.08 10.50
N ASP A 207 4.97 26.89 9.23
CA ASP A 207 4.01 25.85 8.85
C ASP A 207 4.59 24.43 8.98
N ILE A 208 3.86 23.61 9.72
CA ILE A 208 4.15 22.21 10.00
C ILE A 208 3.03 21.28 9.50
N CYS A 209 2.04 21.79 8.76
CA CYS A 209 0.91 20.95 8.33
C CYS A 209 1.37 19.87 7.33
N PRO A 210 1.15 18.57 7.62
CA PRO A 210 1.47 17.51 6.66
C PRO A 210 0.75 17.69 5.33
N ALA A 211 -0.52 18.12 5.37
CA ALA A 211 -1.32 18.35 4.17
C ALA A 211 -0.78 19.47 3.28
N ASN A 212 -0.13 20.49 3.85
CA ASN A 212 0.46 21.58 3.05
C ASN A 212 1.83 21.19 2.47
N ALA A 213 2.49 20.17 3.03
CA ALA A 213 3.78 19.66 2.57
C ALA A 213 3.68 18.71 1.36
N VAL A 214 2.46 18.43 0.88
CA VAL A 214 2.22 17.55 -0.26
C VAL A 214 2.88 18.09 -1.53
N THR A 215 3.68 17.24 -2.17
CA THR A 215 4.37 17.52 -3.45
C THR A 215 4.19 16.42 -4.50
N GLU A 216 3.72 15.24 -4.09
CA GLU A 216 3.59 14.03 -4.93
C GLU A 216 2.21 13.39 -4.79
N GLU A 217 1.84 12.54 -5.75
CA GLU A 217 0.54 11.87 -5.84
C GLU A 217 0.66 10.40 -6.32
N PRO A 218 -0.30 9.53 -5.97
CA PRO A 218 -1.34 9.74 -4.97
C PRO A 218 -0.75 9.86 -3.56
N PHE A 219 -1.39 10.65 -2.70
CA PHE A 219 -0.93 10.86 -1.33
C PHE A 219 -1.97 10.52 -0.27
N ILE A 220 -1.50 10.28 0.95
CA ILE A 220 -2.29 10.38 2.17
C ILE A 220 -1.61 11.33 3.15
N ALA A 221 -2.36 12.26 3.74
CA ALA A 221 -1.86 13.23 4.70
C ALA A 221 -2.81 13.43 5.88
N ARG A 222 -2.31 13.95 7.01
CA ARG A 222 -3.16 14.31 8.16
C ARG A 222 -3.54 15.79 8.20
N CYS A 223 -4.76 16.06 8.63
CA CYS A 223 -5.21 17.40 9.02
C CYS A 223 -6.06 17.38 10.29
N CYS A 224 -5.83 18.30 11.23
CA CYS A 224 -6.60 18.37 12.48
C CYS A 224 -8.00 18.98 12.28
N ARG A 225 -8.30 19.44 11.07
CA ARG A 225 -9.57 20.01 10.67
C ARG A 225 -10.37 18.92 9.96
N ALA A 226 -11.38 18.37 10.63
CA ALA A 226 -12.15 17.24 10.14
C ALA A 226 -12.84 17.56 8.81
N GLU A 227 -13.27 18.80 8.61
CA GLU A 227 -13.87 19.32 7.38
C GLU A 227 -12.94 19.26 6.15
N ARG A 228 -11.63 19.12 6.36
CA ARG A 228 -10.65 18.90 5.30
C ARG A 228 -10.41 17.42 5.01
N SER A 229 -11.12 16.49 5.62
CA SER A 229 -10.93 15.06 5.37
C SER A 229 -11.63 14.61 4.09
N GLY A 230 -11.13 13.55 3.47
CA GLY A 230 -11.68 12.97 2.24
C GLY A 230 -10.73 13.10 1.04
N VAL A 231 -11.12 12.44 -0.05
CA VAL A 231 -10.38 12.47 -1.32
C VAL A 231 -10.49 13.87 -1.91
N GLN A 232 -9.36 14.47 -2.25
CA GLN A 232 -9.30 15.85 -2.72
C GLN A 232 -8.02 16.12 -3.52
N THR A 233 -7.94 17.32 -4.08
CA THR A 233 -6.72 17.85 -4.69
C THR A 233 -6.09 18.89 -3.79
N LEU A 234 -4.83 18.71 -3.39
CA LEU A 234 -4.02 19.68 -2.66
C LEU A 234 -2.78 20.03 -3.47
N ASN A 235 -2.47 21.32 -3.64
CA ASN A 235 -1.32 21.79 -4.41
C ASN A 235 -1.27 21.20 -5.85
N GLY A 236 -2.43 20.95 -6.47
CA GLY A 236 -2.53 20.31 -7.79
C GLY A 236 -2.25 18.81 -7.80
N LYS A 237 -2.11 18.17 -6.62
CA LYS A 237 -1.88 16.74 -6.44
C LYS A 237 -3.15 16.07 -5.91
N LYS A 238 -3.55 14.92 -6.45
CA LYS A 238 -4.72 14.16 -5.99
C LYS A 238 -4.33 13.17 -4.89
N GLY A 239 -5.15 13.06 -3.87
CA GLY A 239 -4.90 12.18 -2.73
C GLY A 239 -6.02 12.24 -1.71
N VAL A 240 -5.74 11.80 -0.49
CA VAL A 240 -6.72 11.78 0.60
C VAL A 240 -6.16 12.39 1.87
N VAL A 241 -7.00 13.16 2.56
CA VAL A 241 -6.67 13.70 3.88
C VAL A 241 -7.50 12.99 4.93
N VAL A 242 -6.86 12.61 6.03
CA VAL A 242 -7.53 12.00 7.18
C VAL A 242 -7.39 12.88 8.42
N HIS A 243 -8.40 12.84 9.28
CA HIS A 243 -8.39 13.59 10.53
C HIS A 243 -7.29 13.08 11.48
N TRP A 244 -6.80 13.92 12.40
CA TRP A 244 -5.83 13.47 13.40
C TRP A 244 -6.38 12.36 14.31
N GLY A 245 -7.67 12.38 14.62
CA GLY A 245 -8.33 11.31 15.38
C GLY A 245 -8.76 10.08 14.55
N ALA A 246 -8.33 9.94 13.29
CA ALA A 246 -8.75 8.83 12.45
C ALA A 246 -8.25 7.48 12.98
N SER A 247 -9.16 6.51 13.09
CA SER A 247 -8.84 5.13 13.46
C SER A 247 -8.12 4.39 12.32
N PRO A 248 -7.44 3.25 12.59
CA PRO A 248 -6.84 2.44 11.54
C PRO A 248 -7.84 2.05 10.44
N LYS A 249 -9.08 1.74 10.79
CA LYS A 249 -10.13 1.45 9.81
C LYS A 249 -10.43 2.67 8.92
N GLN A 250 -10.58 3.86 9.50
CA GLN A 250 -10.83 5.07 8.72
C GLN A 250 -9.68 5.42 7.78
N ILE A 251 -8.43 5.18 8.21
CA ILE A 251 -7.24 5.34 7.37
C ILE A 251 -7.27 4.33 6.21
N ALA A 252 -7.59 3.07 6.48
CA ALA A 252 -7.69 2.06 5.45
C ALA A 252 -8.79 2.40 4.43
N ASP A 253 -10.01 2.65 4.90
CA ASP A 253 -11.15 3.00 4.03
C ASP A 253 -10.84 4.23 3.15
N ALA A 254 -10.17 5.23 3.71
CA ALA A 254 -9.75 6.44 2.99
C ALA A 254 -8.74 6.13 1.87
N LEU A 255 -7.76 5.26 2.12
CA LEU A 255 -6.81 4.81 1.09
C LEU A 255 -7.52 4.00 0.00
N TYR A 256 -8.39 3.06 0.37
CA TYR A 256 -9.19 2.29 -0.59
C TYR A 256 -10.00 3.20 -1.51
N ALA A 257 -10.72 4.17 -0.94
CA ALA A 257 -11.48 5.15 -1.72
C ALA A 257 -10.58 5.96 -2.66
N CYS A 258 -9.44 6.46 -2.15
CA CYS A 258 -8.49 7.25 -2.94
C CYS A 258 -7.92 6.46 -4.13
N ILE A 259 -7.50 5.22 -3.91
CA ILE A 259 -6.90 4.38 -4.97
C ILE A 259 -7.95 3.95 -5.98
N HIS A 260 -9.18 3.66 -5.53
CA HIS A 260 -10.29 3.38 -6.43
C HIS A 260 -10.58 4.57 -7.36
N GLU A 261 -10.70 5.78 -6.81
CA GLU A 261 -10.88 7.00 -7.60
C GLU A 261 -9.68 7.34 -8.47
N TRP A 262 -8.46 6.98 -8.07
CA TRP A 262 -7.25 7.18 -8.86
C TRP A 262 -7.22 6.29 -10.11
N ARG A 263 -7.68 5.03 -9.99
CA ARG A 263 -7.66 4.07 -11.09
C ARG A 263 -8.84 4.17 -12.04
N ASN A 264 -9.99 4.66 -11.56
CA ASN A 264 -11.26 4.63 -12.29
C ASN A 264 -11.80 6.01 -12.70
N GLY A 265 -11.17 7.10 -12.27
CA GLY A 265 -11.56 8.47 -12.61
C GLY A 265 -10.54 9.15 -13.50
#